data_AF-A0A2K6UN95-F1
#
_entry.id   AF-A0A2K6UN95-F1
#
_cell.length_a   1.000
_cell.length_b   1.000
_cell.length_c   1.000
_cell.angle_alpha   90.00
_cell.angle_beta   90.00
_cell.angle_gamma   90.00
#
_symmetry.space_group_name_H-M   'P 1'
#
loop_
_entity.id
_entity.type
_entity.pdbx_description
1 polymer ?
#
loop_
_entity_poly.entity_id
_entity_poly.type
_entity_poly.pdbx_seq_one_letter_code
_entity_poly.pdbx_strand_id
1 'polypeptide(L)'
;MELGVRAKLLLLLLLLQATCFICAQVDEQNGYTAVIEVTNGGPWGDWAWPEMCPQGFFASGFSLKVEPPQGGPGDDTALNGIRLHCARRNVLGNAHAIESKSGRWGTGVKDPLG
;
A
#
# COMPACT_ATOMS: atom_id res chain seq x y z
N MET A 1 -21.82 -54.46 3.84
CA MET A 1 -20.94 -53.74 2.87
C MET A 1 -21.20 -52.23 2.84
N GLU A 2 -22.28 -51.74 3.44
CA GLU A 2 -22.70 -50.33 3.49
C GLU A 2 -21.82 -49.39 4.34
N LEU A 3 -21.21 -49.90 5.43
CA LEU A 3 -20.45 -49.09 6.39
C LEU A 3 -19.17 -48.50 5.79
N GLY A 4 -18.52 -49.25 4.89
CA GLY A 4 -17.33 -48.81 4.17
C GLY A 4 -17.63 -47.74 3.12
N VAL A 5 -18.84 -47.73 2.54
CA VAL A 5 -19.25 -46.74 1.54
C VAL A 5 -19.52 -45.39 2.22
N ARG A 6 -20.18 -45.39 3.38
CA ARG A 6 -20.43 -44.17 4.16
C ARG A 6 -19.14 -43.55 4.69
N ALA A 7 -18.21 -44.35 5.19
CA ALA A 7 -16.91 -43.86 5.66
C ALA A 7 -16.07 -43.26 4.52
N LYS A 8 -16.07 -43.89 3.34
CA LYS A 8 -15.41 -43.37 2.14
C LYS A 8 -16.05 -42.08 1.61
N LEU A 9 -17.39 -41.99 1.66
CA LEU A 9 -18.12 -40.79 1.26
C LEU A 9 -17.83 -39.62 2.22
N LEU A 10 -17.83 -39.87 3.54
CA LEU A 10 -17.46 -38.87 4.54
C LEU A 10 -16.01 -38.40 4.36
N LEU A 11 -15.07 -39.32 4.13
CA LEU A 11 -13.67 -38.97 3.89
C LEU A 11 -13.51 -38.14 2.59
N LEU A 12 -14.23 -38.49 1.52
CA LEU A 12 -14.20 -37.75 0.26
C LEU A 12 -14.76 -36.32 0.44
N LEU A 13 -15.85 -36.17 1.19
CA LEU A 13 -16.44 -34.86 1.50
C LEU A 13 -15.49 -33.99 2.35
N LEU A 14 -14.79 -34.58 3.33
CA LEU A 14 -13.80 -33.87 4.14
C LEU A 14 -12.58 -33.43 3.31
N LEU A 15 -12.11 -34.27 2.39
CA LEU A 15 -11.01 -33.92 1.49
C LEU A 15 -11.40 -32.81 0.51
N LEU A 16 -12.62 -32.85 -0.04
CA LEU A 16 -13.17 -31.79 -0.91
C LEU A 16 -13.26 -30.44 -0.18
N GLN A 17 -13.71 -30.43 1.08
CA GLN A 17 -13.76 -29.22 1.90
C GLN A 17 -12.36 -28.67 2.20
N ALA A 18 -11.39 -29.53 2.53
CA ALA A 18 -10.01 -29.13 2.74
C ALA A 18 -9.37 -28.54 1.47
N THR A 19 -9.64 -29.11 0.29
CA THR A 19 -9.15 -28.58 -0.99
C THR A 19 -9.77 -27.22 -1.35
N CYS A 20 -11.06 -27.02 -1.06
CA CYS A 20 -11.75 -25.74 -1.32
C CYS A 20 -11.24 -24.62 -0.40
N PHE A 21 -10.92 -24.94 0.86
CA PHE A 21 -10.30 -24.00 1.80
C PHE A 21 -8.90 -23.58 1.36
N ILE A 22 -8.12 -24.46 0.73
CA ILE A 22 -6.77 -24.11 0.25
C ILE A 22 -6.84 -23.26 -1.02
N CYS A 23 -7.81 -23.48 -1.93
CA CYS A 23 -7.93 -22.69 -3.17
C CYS A 23 -8.38 -21.23 -2.94
N ALA A 24 -9.10 -20.95 -1.85
CA ALA A 24 -9.56 -19.59 -1.53
C ALA A 24 -8.48 -18.69 -0.91
N GLN A 25 -7.26 -19.18 -0.69
CA GLN A 25 -6.24 -18.51 0.13
C GLN A 25 -4.95 -18.17 -0.64
N VAL A 26 -4.91 -18.33 -1.97
CA VAL A 26 -3.66 -18.23 -2.76
C VAL A 26 -3.52 -16.93 -3.57
N ASP A 27 -4.43 -15.96 -3.46
CA ASP A 27 -4.28 -14.63 -4.12
C ASP A 27 -4.06 -13.46 -3.13
N GLU A 28 -3.88 -13.74 -1.84
CA GLU A 28 -3.73 -12.73 -0.77
C GLU A 28 -2.35 -12.80 -0.10
N GLN A 29 -1.29 -13.19 -0.81
CA GLN A 29 0.06 -13.31 -0.21
C GLN A 29 1.03 -12.17 -0.51
N ASN A 30 0.81 -11.36 -1.53
CA ASN A 30 1.55 -10.12 -1.72
C ASN A 30 0.53 -8.99 -1.78
N GLY A 31 0.50 -8.12 -0.76
CA GLY A 31 -0.49 -7.04 -0.62
C GLY A 31 -0.47 -5.96 -1.73
N TYR A 32 0.12 -6.24 -2.89
CA TYR A 32 0.18 -5.41 -4.09
C TYR A 32 0.48 -6.29 -5.32
N THR A 33 -0.05 -5.91 -6.49
CA THR A 33 0.09 -6.68 -7.74
C THR A 33 1.32 -6.31 -8.55
N ALA A 34 1.83 -5.09 -8.40
CA ALA A 34 3.01 -4.59 -9.10
C ALA A 34 3.64 -3.41 -8.34
N VAL A 35 4.91 -3.14 -8.61
CA VAL A 35 5.63 -1.94 -8.17
C VAL A 35 5.94 -1.07 -9.38
N ILE A 36 5.66 0.22 -9.27
CA ILE A 36 5.98 1.20 -10.31
C ILE A 36 7.24 1.95 -9.86
N GLU A 37 8.29 1.90 -10.67
CA GLU A 37 9.59 2.52 -10.38
C GLU A 37 10.09 3.37 -11.55
N VAL A 38 11.01 4.29 -11.26
CA VAL A 38 11.66 5.17 -12.25
C VAL A 38 13.18 5.04 -12.17
N THR A 39 13.88 5.21 -13.29
CA THR A 39 15.33 4.97 -13.39
C THR A 39 16.21 6.14 -12.97
N ASN A 40 15.62 7.30 -12.64
CA ASN A 40 16.33 8.55 -12.35
C ASN A 40 16.42 8.88 -10.85
N GLY A 41 16.15 7.91 -9.97
CA GLY A 41 16.35 8.07 -8.52
C GLY A 41 17.83 8.21 -8.16
N GLY A 42 18.14 9.05 -7.15
CA GLY A 42 19.50 9.19 -6.64
C GLY A 42 20.01 7.90 -5.97
N PRO A 43 21.34 7.65 -5.95
CA PRO A 43 21.88 6.39 -5.44
C PRO A 43 22.04 6.35 -3.91
N TRP A 44 21.70 7.43 -3.21
CA TRP A 44 21.95 7.58 -1.77
C TRP A 44 20.66 7.51 -0.95
N GLY A 45 20.81 7.04 0.29
CA GLY A 45 19.71 6.84 1.24
C GLY A 45 19.23 5.40 1.27
N ASP A 46 18.44 5.08 2.30
CA ASP A 46 17.87 3.75 2.49
C ASP A 46 16.36 3.78 2.29
N TRP A 47 15.83 2.76 1.63
CA TRP A 47 14.40 2.53 1.55
C TRP A 47 13.82 2.23 2.93
N ALA A 48 12.76 2.93 3.27
CA ALA A 48 11.94 2.62 4.44
C ALA A 48 10.89 1.56 4.09
N TRP A 49 10.16 1.11 5.10
CA TRP A 49 9.03 0.20 4.89
C TRP A 49 7.95 0.85 4.01
N PRO A 50 7.36 0.09 3.07
CA PRO A 50 6.26 0.57 2.27
C PRO A 50 5.02 0.75 3.14
N GLU A 51 4.37 1.90 3.00
CA GLU A 51 3.06 2.17 3.61
C GLU A 51 1.97 1.93 2.56
N MET A 52 0.89 1.28 2.98
CA MET A 52 -0.22 0.90 2.09
C MET A 52 -1.52 1.52 2.57
N CYS A 53 -2.36 1.93 1.61
CA CYS A 53 -3.72 2.34 1.95
C CYS A 53 -4.45 1.17 2.64
N PRO A 54 -5.36 1.44 3.59
CA PRO A 54 -6.16 0.40 4.23
C PRO A 54 -6.88 -0.47 3.19
N GLN A 55 -7.19 -1.72 3.55
CA GLN A 55 -7.84 -2.66 2.63
C GLN A 55 -9.12 -2.06 2.04
N GLY A 56 -9.25 -2.12 0.71
CA GLY A 56 -10.37 -1.56 -0.03
C GLY A 56 -10.27 -0.05 -0.32
N PHE A 57 -9.17 0.62 0.04
CA PHE A 57 -8.84 1.98 -0.36
C PHE A 57 -7.69 1.99 -1.37
N PHE A 58 -7.64 3.04 -2.18
CA PHE A 58 -6.60 3.24 -3.20
C PHE A 58 -6.05 4.66 -3.11
N ALA A 59 -4.78 4.84 -3.46
CA ALA A 59 -4.20 6.18 -3.59
C ALA A 59 -4.94 6.94 -4.71
N SER A 60 -5.40 8.14 -4.39
CA SER A 60 -6.22 8.99 -5.27
C SER A 60 -5.65 10.40 -5.44
N GLY A 61 -4.71 10.78 -4.58
CA GLY A 61 -3.99 12.04 -4.63
C GLY A 61 -2.73 11.96 -3.78
N PHE A 62 -1.94 13.02 -3.82
CA PHE A 62 -0.73 13.12 -3.02
C PHE A 62 -0.46 14.55 -2.62
N SER A 63 0.37 14.71 -1.60
CA SER A 63 0.83 15.99 -1.08
C SER A 63 2.33 15.89 -0.80
N LEU A 64 3.05 16.98 -0.99
CA LEU A 64 4.52 17.01 -0.89
C LEU A 64 4.98 17.81 0.32
N LYS A 65 6.11 17.37 0.91
CA LYS A 65 6.88 18.15 1.87
C LYS A 65 8.12 18.69 1.19
N VAL A 66 8.17 20.00 1.02
CA VAL A 66 9.28 20.72 0.38
C VAL A 66 9.67 21.90 1.26
N GLU A 67 10.94 22.32 1.19
CA GLU A 67 11.32 23.59 1.80
C GLU A 67 10.81 24.77 0.98
N PRO A 68 10.36 25.85 1.66
CA PRO A 68 10.16 27.11 0.97
C PRO A 68 11.51 27.64 0.46
N PRO A 69 11.51 28.48 -0.59
CA PRO A 69 12.74 29.10 -1.08
C PRO A 69 13.52 29.77 0.06
N GLN A 70 14.77 29.37 0.25
CA GLN A 70 15.61 29.90 1.33
C GLN A 70 16.21 31.27 0.98
N GLY A 71 16.19 31.66 -0.30
CA GLY A 71 16.53 33.01 -0.78
C GLY A 71 17.99 33.43 -0.59
N GLY A 72 18.87 32.51 -0.17
CA GLY A 72 20.31 32.72 -0.01
C GLY A 72 21.14 32.10 -1.13
N PRO A 73 22.48 32.24 -1.09
CA PRO A 73 23.39 31.65 -2.07
C PRO A 73 23.59 30.13 -1.94
N GLY A 74 22.89 29.46 -1.02
CA GLY A 74 22.93 28.01 -0.85
C GLY A 74 21.83 27.32 -1.66
N ASP A 75 22.03 26.04 -1.96
CA ASP A 75 21.02 25.23 -2.65
C ASP A 75 19.80 25.01 -1.74
N ASP A 76 18.60 25.21 -2.28
CA ASP A 76 17.36 24.78 -1.62
C ASP A 76 17.36 23.25 -1.49
N THR A 77 16.84 22.70 -0.38
CA THR A 77 16.72 21.23 -0.30
C THR A 77 15.67 20.70 -1.28
N ALA A 78 15.82 19.45 -1.67
CA ALA A 78 14.89 18.75 -2.56
C ALA A 78 13.57 18.37 -1.85
N LEU A 79 12.77 17.53 -2.52
CA LEU A 79 11.60 16.88 -1.94
C LEU A 79 12.00 16.09 -0.68
N ASN A 80 11.37 16.41 0.45
CA ASN A 80 11.67 15.81 1.75
C ASN A 80 10.63 14.75 2.19
N GLY A 81 9.48 14.65 1.55
CA GLY A 81 8.47 13.65 1.89
C GLY A 81 7.28 13.66 0.95
N ILE A 82 6.59 12.52 0.86
CA ILE A 82 5.38 12.31 0.07
C ILE A 82 4.31 11.71 0.98
N ARG A 83 3.13 12.32 1.00
CA ARG A 83 1.92 11.76 1.60
C ARG A 83 0.96 11.35 0.49
N LEU A 84 0.43 10.14 0.56
CA LEU A 84 -0.63 9.69 -0.34
C LEU A 84 -1.99 9.79 0.34
N HIS A 85 -2.97 10.26 -0.41
CA HIS A 85 -4.36 10.35 0.00
C HIS A 85 -5.14 9.13 -0.48
N CYS A 86 -5.71 8.39 0.46
CA CYS A 86 -6.44 7.17 0.19
C CYS A 86 -7.94 7.45 0.09
N ALA A 87 -8.55 7.00 -1.01
CA ALA A 87 -9.98 7.10 -1.25
C ALA A 87 -10.57 5.73 -1.60
N ARG A 88 -11.88 5.61 -1.38
CA ARG A 88 -12.68 4.45 -1.77
C ARG A 88 -13.75 4.93 -2.75
N ARG A 89 -14.02 4.15 -3.81
CA ARG A 89 -14.89 4.54 -4.93
C ARG A 89 -16.27 5.12 -4.54
N ASN A 90 -16.80 4.76 -3.37
CA ASN A 90 -18.15 5.15 -2.91
C ASN A 90 -18.14 6.05 -1.66
N VAL A 91 -17.00 6.63 -1.29
CA VAL A 91 -16.89 7.56 -0.15
C VAL A 91 -16.45 8.93 -0.69
N LEU A 92 -17.25 9.96 -0.41
CA LEU A 92 -16.90 11.35 -0.75
C LEU A 92 -15.84 11.84 0.26
N GLY A 93 -14.59 11.92 -0.18
CA GLY A 93 -13.46 12.47 0.57
C GLY A 93 -12.33 11.49 0.84
N ASN A 94 -11.13 12.03 1.07
CA ASN A 94 -9.95 11.28 1.49
C ASN A 94 -10.10 10.94 2.97
N ALA A 95 -10.45 9.71 3.30
CA ALA A 95 -10.66 9.31 4.70
C ALA A 95 -9.33 9.02 5.43
N HIS A 96 -8.28 8.66 4.67
CA HIS A 96 -6.99 8.26 5.21
C HIS A 96 -5.86 8.87 4.41
N ALA A 97 -4.74 9.13 5.08
CA ALA A 97 -3.50 9.51 4.45
C ALA A 97 -2.37 8.64 5.00
N ILE A 98 -1.45 8.24 4.12
CA ILE A 98 -0.29 7.43 4.46
C ILE A 98 0.99 8.16 4.05
N GLU A 99 2.04 7.97 4.81
CA GLU A 99 3.33 8.64 4.63
C GLU A 99 4.41 7.71 5.16
N SER A 100 5.41 7.39 4.33
CA SER A 100 6.56 6.59 4.76
C SER A 100 7.57 7.51 5.48
N LYS A 101 8.87 7.22 5.38
CA LYS A 101 9.93 8.05 5.98
C LYS A 101 9.97 9.44 5.32
N SER A 102 9.78 10.47 6.15
CA SER A 102 9.89 11.87 5.75
C SER A 102 11.07 12.56 6.44
N GLY A 103 11.73 13.44 5.68
CA GLY A 103 12.81 14.30 6.12
C GLY A 103 12.37 15.36 7.12
N ARG A 104 13.35 15.89 7.87
CA ARG A 104 13.13 16.89 8.92
C ARG A 104 12.65 18.24 8.35
N TRP A 105 13.18 18.61 7.20
CA TRP A 105 13.05 19.94 6.60
C TRP A 105 11.76 20.11 5.79
N GLY A 106 11.33 21.36 5.62
CA GLY A 106 10.06 21.74 4.99
C GLY A 106 8.90 21.94 5.99
N THR A 107 8.01 22.90 5.68
CA THR A 107 6.72 23.03 6.40
C THR A 107 5.83 21.86 6.00
N GLY A 108 4.97 21.37 6.92
CA GLY A 108 4.22 20.12 6.78
C GLY A 108 3.58 19.85 5.41
N VAL A 109 3.30 18.58 5.12
CA VAL A 109 2.80 18.11 3.83
C VAL A 109 1.56 18.91 3.40
N LYS A 110 1.69 19.73 2.34
CA LYS A 110 0.62 20.62 1.87
C LYS A 110 -0.16 19.99 0.73
N ASP A 111 -1.48 20.12 0.79
CA ASP A 111 -2.35 19.69 -0.29
C ASP A 111 -2.09 20.52 -1.55
N PRO A 112 -1.98 19.90 -2.74
CA PRO A 112 -1.79 20.63 -4.00
C PRO A 112 -2.97 21.57 -4.32
N LEU A 113 -4.07 21.47 -3.58
CA LEU A 113 -5.32 22.21 -3.82
C LEU A 113 -5.67 23.23 -2.73
N GLY A 114 -4.83 23.43 -1.72
CA GLY A 114 -5.01 24.47 -0.68
C GLY A 114 -5.20 23.91 0.72
#